data_AF-A0A1V6BYX7-F1
#
_entry.id   AF-A0A1V6BYX7-F1
#
_cell.length_a   1.000
_cell.length_b   1.000
_cell.length_c   1.000
_cell.angle_alpha   90.00
_cell.angle_beta   90.00
_cell.angle_gamma   90.00
#
_symmetry.space_group_name_H-M   'P 1'
#
loop_
_entity.id
_entity.type
_entity.pdbx_description
1 polymer ?
#
loop_
_entity_poly.entity_id
_entity_poly.type
_entity_poly.pdbx_seq_one_letter_code
_entity_poly.pdbx_strand_id
1 'polypeptide(L)'
;MRCGCFQGERLTTDAGTKSLKGLKKTLFTLPARMVFEMKILACTDDRLDIDFHYCPLVAAWQSQGATNERIAELCDIAMQGDRGIARSFGCKLELGETIANGYDKCEIRFKRLE
;
A
#
# COMPACT_ATOMS: atom_id res chain seq x y z
N MET A 1 15.35 8.24 3.28
CA MET A 1 14.37 7.69 4.25
C MET A 1 14.33 6.17 4.09
N ARG A 2 14.45 5.38 5.17
CA ARG A 2 14.46 3.89 5.15
C ARG A 2 13.15 3.25 5.63
N CYS A 3 12.08 4.04 5.73
CA CYS A 3 10.77 3.55 6.15
C CYS A 3 10.30 2.44 5.20
N GLY A 4 9.68 1.39 5.74
CA GLY A 4 9.20 0.25 4.96
C GLY A 4 10.27 -0.73 4.45
N CYS A 5 11.55 -0.35 4.38
CA CYS A 5 12.61 -1.21 3.83
C CYS A 5 12.81 -2.49 4.65
N PHE A 6 12.84 -2.40 5.98
CA PHE A 6 12.97 -3.56 6.87
C PHE A 6 11.82 -4.56 6.69
N GLN A 7 10.58 -4.06 6.62
CA GLN A 7 9.41 -4.90 6.36
C GLN A 7 9.45 -5.47 4.94
N GLY A 8 9.84 -4.67 3.95
CA GLY A 8 10.00 -5.10 2.57
C GLY A 8 11.02 -6.22 2.42
N GLU A 9 12.18 -6.10 3.06
CA GLU A 9 13.22 -7.14 3.09
C GLU A 9 12.67 -8.44 3.67
N ARG A 10 11.99 -8.37 4.82
CA ARG A 10 11.32 -9.54 5.42
C ARG A 10 10.30 -10.16 4.48
N LEU A 11 9.44 -9.35 3.85
CA LEU A 11 8.43 -9.82 2.91
C LEU A 11 9.05 -10.48 1.67
N THR A 12 10.18 -9.97 1.16
CA THR A 12 10.89 -10.61 0.04
C THR A 12 11.50 -11.94 0.44
N THR A 13 12.06 -12.04 1.65
CA THR A 13 12.61 -13.29 2.20
C THR A 13 11.50 -14.31 2.41
N ASP A 14 10.41 -13.94 3.08
CA ASP A 14 9.26 -14.80 3.35
C ASP A 14 8.60 -15.29 2.05
N ALA A 15 8.58 -14.44 1.00
CA ALA A 15 8.05 -14.80 -0.31
C ALA A 15 8.97 -15.75 -1.09
N GLY A 16 10.29 -15.71 -0.85
CA GLY A 16 11.31 -16.42 -1.62
C GLY A 16 11.42 -15.96 -3.08
N THR A 17 10.84 -14.80 -3.42
CA THR A 17 10.79 -14.26 -4.79
C THR A 17 10.60 -12.74 -4.77
N LYS A 18 10.99 -12.08 -5.87
CA LYS A 18 10.68 -10.67 -6.15
C LYS A 18 9.42 -10.48 -7.01
N SER A 19 8.71 -11.56 -7.33
CA SER A 19 7.42 -11.50 -8.00
C SER A 19 6.38 -10.79 -7.12
N LEU A 20 5.59 -9.90 -7.73
CA LEU A 20 4.48 -9.25 -7.03
C LEU A 20 3.33 -10.22 -6.68
N LYS A 21 3.29 -11.41 -7.28
CA LYS A 21 2.44 -12.52 -6.78
C LYS A 21 2.87 -12.97 -5.38
N GLY A 22 4.18 -12.97 -5.12
CA GLY A 22 4.76 -13.24 -3.81
C GLY A 22 4.36 -12.19 -2.78
N LEU A 23 4.51 -10.90 -3.12
CA LEU A 23 4.06 -9.79 -2.28
C LEU A 23 2.57 -9.88 -1.94
N LYS A 24 1.72 -10.15 -2.93
CA LYS A 24 0.28 -10.35 -2.71
C LYS A 24 0.01 -11.46 -1.68
N LYS A 25 0.68 -12.60 -1.80
CA LYS A 25 0.47 -13.75 -0.92
C LYS A 25 0.91 -13.46 0.52
N THR A 26 2.00 -12.73 0.72
CA THR A 26 2.59 -12.48 2.04
C THR A 26 1.97 -11.29 2.77
N LEU A 27 1.70 -10.19 2.06
CA LEU A 27 1.20 -8.95 2.66
C LEU A 27 -0.32 -8.81 2.60
N PHE A 28 -0.92 -9.08 1.43
CA PHE A 28 -2.36 -8.87 1.19
C PHE A 28 -3.17 -10.14 1.47
N THR A 29 -3.00 -10.66 2.69
CA THR A 29 -3.71 -11.83 3.23
C THR A 29 -5.21 -11.58 3.34
N LEU A 30 -6.02 -12.63 3.59
CA LEU A 30 -7.47 -12.47 3.72
C LEU A 30 -7.88 -11.46 4.80
N PRO A 31 -7.29 -11.47 6.03
CA PRO A 31 -7.58 -10.44 7.03
C PRO A 31 -7.27 -9.01 6.55
N ALA A 32 -6.12 -8.79 5.90
CA ALA A 32 -5.77 -7.49 5.35
C ALA A 32 -6.79 -7.04 4.29
N ARG A 33 -7.19 -7.94 3.39
CA ARG A 33 -8.19 -7.63 2.36
C ARG A 33 -9.55 -7.27 2.95
N MET A 34 -9.95 -7.91 4.06
CA MET A 34 -11.18 -7.56 4.75
C MET A 34 -11.08 -6.20 5.43
N VAL A 35 -9.98 -5.93 6.15
CA VAL A 35 -9.78 -4.68 6.89
C VAL A 35 -9.77 -3.47 5.97
N PHE A 36 -9.11 -3.54 4.82
CA PHE A 36 -8.99 -2.42 3.89
C PHE A 36 -10.04 -2.44 2.77
N GLU A 37 -10.98 -3.38 2.83
CA GLU A 37 -11.99 -3.63 1.78
C GLU A 37 -11.35 -3.67 0.39
N MET A 38 -10.30 -4.48 0.26
CA MET A 38 -9.44 -4.46 -0.92
C MET A 38 -10.08 -5.15 -2.12
N LYS A 39 -9.96 -4.52 -3.27
CA LYS A 39 -10.24 -5.10 -4.59
C LYS A 39 -8.95 -5.24 -5.38
N ILE A 40 -8.52 -6.48 -5.65
CA ILE A 40 -7.34 -6.74 -6.50
C ILE A 40 -7.78 -6.74 -7.96
N LEU A 41 -7.22 -5.82 -8.75
CA LEU A 41 -7.57 -5.61 -10.15
C LEU A 41 -6.62 -6.37 -11.09
N ALA A 42 -5.33 -6.40 -10.77
CA ALA A 42 -4.31 -7.11 -11.54
C ALA A 42 -3.22 -7.66 -10.61
N CYS A 43 -2.67 -8.82 -10.95
CA CYS A 43 -1.52 -9.39 -10.23
C CYS A 43 -0.72 -10.30 -11.17
N THR A 44 0.39 -9.77 -11.67
CA THR A 44 1.42 -10.48 -12.43
C THR A 44 2.73 -10.48 -11.63
N ASP A 45 3.82 -10.94 -12.23
CA ASP A 45 5.13 -10.90 -11.58
C ASP A 45 5.68 -9.46 -11.43
N ASP A 46 5.20 -8.54 -12.27
CA ASP A 46 5.74 -7.17 -12.42
C ASP A 46 4.70 -6.05 -12.24
N ARG A 47 3.42 -6.40 -12.13
CA ARG A 47 2.32 -5.47 -11.85
C ARG A 47 1.38 -5.99 -10.78
N LEU A 48 1.05 -5.16 -9.79
CA LEU A 48 0.01 -5.44 -8.79
C LEU A 48 -0.82 -4.19 -8.54
N ASP A 49 -2.10 -4.25 -8.91
CA ASP A 49 -3.04 -3.14 -8.79
C ASP A 49 -4.12 -3.49 -7.79
N ILE A 50 -4.29 -2.65 -6.78
CA ILE A 50 -5.24 -2.85 -5.69
C ILE A 50 -5.96 -1.55 -5.38
N ASP A 51 -7.27 -1.62 -5.27
CA ASP A 51 -8.10 -0.53 -4.73
C ASP A 51 -8.42 -0.84 -3.28
N PHE A 52 -8.20 0.12 -2.38
CA PHE A 52 -8.60 0.02 -0.97
C PHE A 52 -9.83 0.91 -0.79
N HIS A 53 -10.97 0.34 -0.42
CA HIS A 53 -12.20 1.09 -0.20
C HIS A 53 -12.40 1.55 1.24
N TYR A 54 -11.53 1.10 2.16
CA TYR A 54 -11.49 1.60 3.53
C TYR A 54 -10.05 1.76 4.02
N CYS A 55 -9.79 2.82 4.78
CA CYS A 55 -8.50 3.06 5.42
C CYS A 55 -8.68 3.30 6.93
N PRO A 56 -8.29 2.33 7.79
CA PRO A 56 -8.39 2.46 9.23
C PRO A 56 -7.62 3.68 9.79
N LEU A 57 -6.50 4.05 9.16
CA LEU A 57 -5.70 5.21 9.58
C LEU A 57 -6.45 6.52 9.33
N VAL A 58 -7.01 6.70 8.13
CA VAL A 58 -7.79 7.90 7.81
C VAL A 58 -9.02 8.00 8.72
N ALA A 59 -9.74 6.90 8.91
CA ALA A 59 -10.88 6.86 9.83
C ALA A 59 -10.48 7.24 11.27
N ALA A 60 -9.35 6.73 11.76
CA ALA A 60 -8.85 7.05 13.09
C ALA A 60 -8.41 8.52 13.25
N TRP A 61 -7.83 9.13 12.21
CA TRP A 61 -7.46 10.55 12.23
C TRP A 61 -8.69 11.45 12.16
N GLN A 62 -9.68 11.08 11.34
CA GLN A 62 -10.98 11.76 11.27
C GLN A 62 -11.69 11.72 12.63
N SER A 63 -11.71 10.57 13.31
CA SER A 63 -12.33 10.44 14.64
C SER A 63 -11.61 11.27 15.71
N GLN A 64 -10.33 11.59 15.50
CA GLN A 64 -9.54 12.47 16.38
C GLN A 64 -9.69 13.96 16.01
N GLY A 65 -10.49 14.30 14.99
CA GLY A 65 -10.72 15.68 14.57
C GLY A 65 -9.56 16.31 13.77
N ALA A 66 -8.70 15.49 13.16
CA ALA A 66 -7.65 16.01 12.27
C ALA A 66 -8.28 16.68 11.03
N THR A 67 -7.71 17.80 10.57
CA THR A 67 -8.17 18.46 9.34
C THR A 67 -7.84 17.63 8.12
N ASN A 68 -8.53 17.90 7.00
CA ASN A 68 -8.29 17.21 5.73
C ASN A 68 -6.83 17.39 5.26
N GLU A 69 -6.27 18.59 5.40
CA GLU A 69 -4.88 18.88 5.04
C GLU A 69 -3.91 18.06 5.88
N ARG A 70 -4.17 17.95 7.19
CA ARG A 70 -3.34 17.15 8.09
C ARG A 70 -3.47 15.66 7.79
N ILE A 71 -4.66 15.18 7.46
CA ILE A 71 -4.90 13.79 7.05
C ILE A 71 -4.15 13.46 5.76
N ALA A 72 -4.18 14.34 4.76
CA ALA A 72 -3.44 14.17 3.52
C ALA A 72 -1.92 14.09 3.77
N GLU A 73 -1.39 14.97 4.61
CA GLU A 73 0.03 14.95 5.01
C GLU A 73 0.41 13.65 5.75
N LEU A 74 -0.38 13.25 6.75
CA LEU A 74 -0.17 12.02 7.50
C LEU A 74 -0.26 10.78 6.59
N CYS A 75 -1.18 10.79 5.62
CA CYS A 75 -1.32 9.73 4.64
C CYS A 75 -0.07 9.61 3.77
N ASP A 76 0.45 10.72 3.22
CA ASP A 76 1.65 10.67 2.40
C ASP A 76 2.88 10.18 3.19
N ILE A 77 2.99 10.59 4.47
CA ILE A 77 4.02 10.09 5.39
C ILE A 77 3.85 8.57 5.60
N ALA A 78 2.64 8.10 5.88
CA ALA A 78 2.35 6.68 6.08
C ALA A 78 2.68 5.83 4.84
N MET A 79 2.37 6.35 3.65
CA MET A 79 2.67 5.69 2.36
C MET A 79 4.17 5.52 2.09
N GLN A 80 5.07 6.19 2.83
CA GLN A 80 6.50 5.91 2.75
C GLN A 80 6.84 4.45 3.14
N GLY A 81 6.02 3.82 3.98
CA GLY A 81 6.12 2.39 4.28
C GLY A 81 5.91 1.54 3.03
N ASP A 82 4.81 1.75 2.31
CA ASP A 82 4.50 1.00 1.09
C ASP A 82 5.49 1.28 -0.04
N ARG A 83 5.98 2.53 -0.15
CA ARG A 83 7.07 2.88 -1.08
C ARG A 83 8.36 2.12 -0.75
N GLY A 84 8.68 1.95 0.53
CA GLY A 84 9.81 1.15 0.98
C GLY A 84 9.65 -0.34 0.62
N ILE A 85 8.46 -0.90 0.84
CA ILE A 85 8.13 -2.28 0.48
C ILE A 85 8.26 -2.48 -1.03
N ALA A 86 7.70 -1.58 -1.84
CA ALA A 86 7.80 -1.63 -3.30
C ALA A 86 9.27 -1.71 -3.76
N ARG A 87 10.13 -0.86 -3.19
CA ARG A 87 11.57 -0.83 -3.52
C ARG A 87 12.27 -2.14 -3.20
N SER A 88 11.96 -2.78 -2.06
CA SER A 88 12.55 -4.08 -1.71
C SER A 88 12.19 -5.17 -2.74
N PHE A 89 10.98 -5.10 -3.31
CA PHE A 89 10.58 -5.96 -4.41
C PHE A 89 11.17 -5.56 -5.76
N GLY A 90 11.92 -4.45 -5.89
CA GLY A 90 12.43 -3.94 -7.17
C GLY A 90 11.37 -3.21 -7.99
N CYS A 91 10.41 -2.58 -7.31
CA CYS A 91 9.27 -1.90 -7.89
C CYS A 91 9.17 -0.45 -7.38
N LYS A 92 8.38 0.37 -8.06
CA LYS A 92 7.84 1.63 -7.54
C LYS A 92 6.39 1.44 -7.12
N LEU A 93 5.97 2.27 -6.17
CA LEU A 93 4.57 2.48 -5.84
C LEU A 93 4.11 3.75 -6.56
N GLU A 94 3.06 3.63 -7.36
CA GLU A 94 2.30 4.74 -7.90
C GLU A 94 0.96 4.82 -7.16
N LEU A 95 0.61 6.04 -6.76
CA LEU A 95 -0.66 6.35 -6.12
C LEU A 95 -1.51 7.16 -7.09
N GLY A 96 -2.77 6.76 -7.26
CA GLY A 96 -3.80 7.54 -7.95
C GLY A 96 -4.64 8.32 -6.95
N GLU A 97 -5.95 8.08 -6.97
CA GLU A 97 -6.88 8.59 -5.96
C GLU A 97 -6.50 8.10 -4.55
N THR A 98 -6.81 8.91 -3.53
CA THR A 98 -6.64 8.53 -2.13
C THR A 98 -7.81 8.99 -1.27
N ILE A 99 -8.24 8.13 -0.33
CA ILE A 99 -9.29 8.45 0.64
C ILE A 99 -8.91 9.69 1.48
N ALA A 100 -7.61 9.85 1.77
CA ALA A 100 -7.10 11.02 2.49
C ALA A 100 -7.33 12.35 1.76
N ASN A 101 -7.46 12.32 0.43
CA ASN A 101 -7.79 13.49 -0.40
C ASN A 101 -9.31 13.57 -0.73
N GLY A 102 -10.15 12.79 -0.05
CA GLY A 102 -11.61 12.85 -0.19
C GLY A 102 -12.21 11.96 -1.29
N TYR A 103 -11.42 11.08 -1.92
CA TYR A 103 -11.92 10.09 -2.87
C TYR A 103 -12.54 8.88 -2.15
N ASP A 104 -13.26 8.03 -2.89
CA ASP A 104 -13.92 6.84 -2.37
C ASP A 104 -12.98 5.64 -2.16
N LYS A 105 -11.74 5.73 -2.65
CA LYS A 105 -10.75 4.66 -2.59
C LYS A 105 -9.31 5.17 -2.64
N CYS A 106 -8.38 4.32 -2.23
CA CYS A 106 -6.96 4.48 -2.54
C CYS A 106 -6.57 3.57 -3.69
N GLU A 107 -5.98 4.15 -4.73
CA GLU A 107 -5.43 3.41 -5.87
C GLU A 107 -3.95 3.09 -5.64
N ILE A 108 -3.66 1.86 -5.20
CA ILE A 108 -2.32 1.38 -4.90
C ILE A 108 -1.81 0.56 -6.09
N ARG A 109 -0.74 1.02 -6.75
CA ARG A 109 -0.20 0.39 -7.97
C ARG A 109 1.30 0.10 -7.80
N PHE A 110 1.65 -1.17 -7.65
CA PHE A 110 3.04 -1.62 -7.67
C PHE A 110 3.44 -1.95 -9.11
N LYS A 111 4.52 -1.31 -9.59
CA LYS A 111 5.07 -1.55 -10.94
C LYS A 111 6.56 -1.79 -10.88
N ARG A 112 7.04 -2.80 -11.61
CA ARG A 112 8.47 -3.06 -11.83
C ARG A 112 9.19 -1.80 -12.32
N LEU A 113 10.38 -1.54 -11.79
CA LEU A 113 11.28 -0.52 -12.33
C LEU A 113 11.87 -1.06 -13.64
N GLU A 114 11.73 -0.29 -14.72
CA GLU A 114 12.42 -0.54 -16.00
C GLU A 114 13.92 -0.28 -15.86
#